data_AF-A0A967HX88-F1
#
_entry.id   AF-A0A967HX88-F1
#
_cell.length_a   1.000
_cell.length_b   1.000
_cell.length_c   1.000
_cell.angle_alpha   90.00
_cell.angle_beta   90.00
_cell.angle_gamma   90.00
#
_symmetry.space_group_name_H-M   'P 1'
#
loop_
_entity.id
_entity.type
_entity.pdbx_description
1 polymer ?
#
loop_
_entity_poly.entity_id
_entity_poly.type
_entity_poly.pdbx_seq_one_letter_code
_entity_poly.pdbx_strand_id
1 'polypeptide(L)'
;MDQETQQYYDNYFSLFITDGWKQLMQDFGNNAVSINSVEATKDADDMFFRKGQLNVLAHLLNMETIVKTNYEEASKPPEEDD
;
A
#
# COMPACT_ATOMS: atom_id res chain seq x y z
N MET A 1 9.43 -0.25 21.60
CA MET A 1 9.78 0.54 20.40
C MET A 1 10.63 1.73 20.82
N ASP A 2 11.70 2.06 20.07
CA ASP A 2 12.48 3.28 20.32
C ASP A 2 11.80 4.52 19.71
N GLN A 3 12.33 5.71 20.04
CA GLN A 3 11.75 6.98 19.61
C GLN A 3 11.81 7.20 18.10
N GLU A 4 12.88 6.77 17.44
CA GLU A 4 13.05 6.94 15.98
C GLU A 4 12.04 6.08 15.22
N THR A 5 11.86 4.83 15.66
CA THR A 5 10.89 3.89 15.10
C THR A 5 9.46 4.39 15.32
N GLN A 6 9.14 4.93 16.50
CA GLN A 6 7.83 5.53 16.76
C GLN A 6 7.55 6.70 15.81
N GLN A 7 8.51 7.62 15.66
CA GLN A 7 8.37 8.78 14.78
C GLN A 7 8.18 8.37 13.31
N TYR A 8 8.86 7.31 12.86
CA TYR A 8 8.69 6.74 11.52
C TYR A 8 7.23 6.34 11.26
N TYR A 9 6.60 5.62 12.19
CA TYR A 9 5.21 5.20 12.06
C TYR A 9 4.22 6.37 12.19
N ASP A 10 4.47 7.29 13.12
CA ASP A 10 3.64 8.48 13.32
C ASP A 10 3.59 9.36 12.06
N ASN A 11 4.70 9.47 11.32
CA ASN A 11 4.75 10.18 10.04
C ASN A 11 3.82 9.54 9.00
N TYR A 12 3.82 8.21 8.89
CA TYR A 12 2.93 7.50 7.96
C TYR A 12 1.47 7.59 8.38
N PHE A 13 1.17 7.41 9.66
CA PHE A 13 -0.21 7.54 10.15
C PHE A 13 -0.74 8.96 9.91
N SER A 14 0.09 9.98 10.10
CA SER A 14 -0.25 11.36 9.78
C SER A 14 -0.52 11.56 8.28
N LEU A 15 0.28 10.93 7.40
CA LEU A 15 0.04 10.94 5.95
C LEU A 15 -1.31 10.30 5.60
N PHE A 16 -1.59 9.11 6.13
CA PHE A 16 -2.76 8.31 5.74
C PHE A 16 -4.09 8.98 6.07
N ILE A 17 -4.13 9.81 7.11
CA ILE A 17 -5.35 10.54 7.49
C ILE A 17 -5.59 11.80 6.68
N THR A 18 -4.60 12.28 5.91
CA THR A 18 -4.76 13.49 5.08
C THR A 18 -5.79 13.26 3.97
N ASP A 19 -6.58 14.29 3.67
CA ASP A 19 -7.60 14.20 2.61
C ASP A 19 -6.98 13.99 1.23
N GLY A 20 -5.81 14.59 0.98
CA GLY A 20 -5.06 14.41 -0.25
C GLY A 20 -4.60 12.96 -0.46
N TRP A 21 -4.17 12.28 0.61
CA TRP A 21 -3.82 10.85 0.52
C TRP A 21 -5.04 9.99 0.18
N LYS A 22 -6.18 10.22 0.84
CA LYS A 22 -7.42 9.48 0.56
C LYS A 22 -7.88 9.68 -0.88
N GLN A 23 -7.81 10.92 -1.38
CA GLN A 23 -8.13 11.22 -2.77
C GLN A 23 -7.19 10.50 -3.74
N LEU A 24 -5.88 10.51 -3.46
CA LEU A 24 -4.89 9.78 -4.26
C LEU A 24 -5.19 8.27 -4.30
N MET A 25 -5.54 7.64 -3.18
CA MET A 25 -5.88 6.21 -3.13
C MET A 25 -7.16 5.91 -3.92
N GLN A 26 -8.16 6.80 -3.88
CA GLN A 26 -9.36 6.67 -4.71
C GLN A 26 -9.00 6.72 -6.21
N ASP A 27 -8.16 7.67 -6.60
CA ASP A 27 -7.72 7.80 -8.00
C ASP A 27 -6.94 6.57 -8.46
N PHE A 28 -6.05 6.03 -7.62
CA PHE A 28 -5.35 4.78 -7.91
C PHE A 28 -6.28 3.57 -8.02
N GLY A 29 -7.30 3.47 -7.17
CA GLY A 29 -8.34 2.45 -7.28
C GLY A 29 -9.09 2.52 -8.61
N ASN A 30 -9.51 3.72 -9.01
CA ASN A 30 -10.18 3.94 -10.28
C ASN A 30 -9.27 3.59 -11.48
N ASN A 31 -8.00 3.98 -11.44
CA ASN A 31 -7.03 3.64 -12.47
C ASN A 31 -6.79 2.13 -12.56
N ALA A 32 -6.68 1.44 -11.43
CA ALA A 32 -6.49 -0.01 -11.41
C ALA A 32 -7.64 -0.76 -12.12
N VAL A 33 -8.89 -0.31 -11.94
CA VAL A 33 -10.05 -0.88 -12.66
C VAL A 33 -9.90 -0.72 -14.18
N SER A 34 -9.47 0.46 -14.65
CA SER A 34 -9.28 0.71 -16.08
C SER A 34 -8.13 -0.11 -16.68
N ILE A 35 -7.03 -0.26 -15.94
CA ILE A 35 -5.85 -1.02 -16.38
C ILE A 35 -6.16 -2.52 -16.43
N ASN A 36 -6.95 -3.02 -15.47
CA ASN A 36 -7.36 -4.42 -15.35
C ASN A 36 -8.48 -4.80 -16.34
N SER A 37 -8.28 -4.48 -17.62
CA SER A 37 -9.21 -4.81 -18.70
C SER A 37 -8.54 -5.72 -19.73
N VAL A 38 -9.00 -6.97 -19.79
CA VAL A 38 -8.57 -7.94 -20.80
C VAL A 38 -9.00 -7.49 -22.20
N GLU A 39 -10.20 -6.91 -22.33
CA GLU A 39 -10.70 -6.39 -23.61
C GLU A 39 -9.82 -5.28 -24.18
N ALA A 40 -9.26 -4.42 -23.32
CA ALA A 40 -8.36 -3.35 -23.74
C ALA A 40 -6.91 -3.83 -24.00
N THR A 41 -6.59 -5.09 -23.71
CA THR A 41 -5.24 -5.64 -23.85
C THR A 41 -4.95 -5.98 -25.31
N LYS A 42 -3.90 -5.37 -25.87
CA LYS A 42 -3.60 -5.48 -27.32
C LYS A 42 -2.86 -6.77 -27.67
N ASP A 43 -1.89 -7.14 -26.84
CA ASP A 43 -1.00 -8.27 -27.05
C ASP A 43 -0.35 -8.69 -25.71
N ALA A 44 0.57 -9.65 -25.77
CA ALA A 44 1.26 -10.17 -24.59
C ALA A 44 2.19 -9.15 -23.92
N ASP A 45 2.83 -8.26 -24.68
CA ASP A 45 3.73 -7.25 -24.11
C ASP A 45 2.93 -6.17 -23.37
N ASP A 46 1.80 -5.73 -23.94
CA ASP A 46 0.83 -4.86 -23.28
C ASP A 46 0.26 -5.53 -22.02
N MET A 47 -0.01 -6.84 -22.06
CA MET A 47 -0.43 -7.60 -20.87
C MET A 47 0.61 -7.55 -19.75
N PHE A 48 1.89 -7.78 -20.04
CA PHE A 48 2.95 -7.72 -19.03
C PHE A 48 3.16 -6.31 -18.49
N PHE A 49 3.06 -5.29 -19.35
CA PHE A 49 3.11 -3.89 -18.94
C PHE A 49 1.98 -3.55 -17.96
N ARG A 50 0.72 -3.88 -18.31
CA ARG A 50 -0.46 -3.69 -17.45
C ARG A 50 -0.33 -4.44 -16.14
N LYS A 51 0.18 -5.68 -16.17
CA LYS A 51 0.45 -6.47 -14.95
C LYS A 51 1.45 -5.75 -14.02
N GLY A 52 2.51 -5.17 -14.58
CA GLY A 52 3.46 -4.36 -13.82
C GLY A 52 2.82 -3.14 -13.16
N GLN A 53 2.00 -2.40 -13.92
CA GLN A 53 1.25 -1.26 -13.39
C GLN A 53 0.32 -1.66 -12.24
N LEU A 54 -0.44 -2.76 -12.41
CA LEU A 54 -1.32 -3.28 -11.36
C LEU A 54 -0.56 -3.72 -10.12
N ASN A 55 0.64 -4.30 -10.27
CA ASN A 55 1.47 -4.69 -9.14
C ASN A 55 1.90 -3.47 -8.29
N VAL A 56 2.33 -2.39 -8.94
CA VAL A 56 2.71 -1.14 -8.25
C VAL A 56 1.50 -0.51 -7.56
N LEU A 57 0.36 -0.41 -8.26
CA LEU A 57 -0.87 0.15 -7.68
C LEU A 57 -1.36 -0.69 -6.49
N ALA A 58 -1.30 -2.03 -6.59
CA ALA A 58 -1.65 -2.91 -5.50
C ALA A 58 -0.74 -2.70 -4.28
N HIS A 59 0.56 -2.45 -4.46
CA HIS A 59 1.44 -2.14 -3.35
C HIS A 59 1.05 -0.83 -2.66
N LEU A 60 0.79 0.23 -3.43
CA LEU A 60 0.39 1.54 -2.89
C LEU A 60 -0.95 1.49 -2.16
N LEU A 61 -1.94 0.82 -2.74
CA LEU A 61 -3.27 0.65 -2.14
C LEU A 61 -3.24 -0.15 -0.83
N ASN A 62 -2.29 -1.08 -0.68
CA ASN A 62 -2.12 -1.89 0.53
C ASN A 62 -1.14 -1.28 1.54
N MET A 63 -0.49 -0.17 1.22
CA MET A 63 0.60 0.40 2.02
C MET A 63 0.16 0.71 3.45
N GLU A 64 -1.03 1.28 3.63
CA GLU A 64 -1.55 1.59 4.97
C GLU A 64 -1.72 0.33 5.82
N THR A 65 -2.27 -0.75 5.25
CA THR A 65 -2.42 -2.04 5.92
C THR A 65 -1.05 -2.60 6.31
N ILE A 66 -0.09 -2.61 5.37
CA ILE A 66 1.26 -3.13 5.60
C ILE A 66 1.94 -2.38 6.76
N VAL A 67 1.88 -1.04 6.74
CA VAL A 67 2.47 -0.21 7.80
C VAL A 67 1.81 -0.47 9.15
N LYS A 68 0.47 -0.61 9.20
CA LYS A 68 -0.25 -0.93 10.45
C LYS A 68 0.12 -2.31 10.99
N THR A 69 0.16 -3.33 10.15
CA THR A 69 0.56 -4.68 10.55
C THR A 69 1.99 -4.68 11.10
N ASN A 70 2.93 -4.04 10.41
CA ASN A 70 4.32 -3.96 10.86
C ASN A 70 4.44 -3.18 12.19
N TYR A 71 3.65 -2.12 12.37
CA TYR A 71 3.60 -1.36 13.62
C TYR A 71 3.08 -2.23 14.78
N GLU A 72 2.00 -2.97 14.55
CA GLU A 72 1.43 -3.88 15.55
C GLU A 72 2.45 -4.95 15.96
N GLU A 73 3.14 -5.57 15.00
CA GLU A 73 4.20 -6.54 15.26
C GLU A 73 5.37 -5.93 16.04
N ALA A 74 5.83 -4.74 15.66
CA ALA A 74 6.89 -4.03 16.36
C ALA A 74 6.50 -3.54 17.77
N SER A 75 5.19 -3.48 18.06
CA SER A 75 4.64 -3.08 19.34
C SER A 75 4.35 -4.24 20.28
N LYS A 76 4.43 -5.50 19.80
CA LYS A 76 4.23 -6.67 20.64
C LYS A 76 5.33 -6.73 21.71
N PRO A 77 4.99 -7.03 22.98
CA PRO A 77 5.99 -7.41 23.96
C PRO A 77 6.76 -8.64 23.44
N PRO A 78 8.03 -8.85 23.84
CA PRO A 78 8.72 -10.10 23.57
C PRO A 78 7.85 -11.25 24.09
N GLU A 79 7.65 -12.30 23.29
CA GLU A 79 7.03 -13.52 23.80
C GLU A 79 7.89 -14.01 24.97
N GLU A 80 7.27 -14.18 26.15
CA GLU A 80 7.95 -14.85 27.26
C GLU A 80 8.16 -16.31 26.82
N ASP A 81 9.43 -16.67 26.57
CA ASP A 81 9.82 -18.06 26.35
C ASP A 81 9.47 -18.87 27.62
N ASP A 82 8.36 -19.62 27.59
CA ASP A 82 7.99 -20.65 28.59
C ASP A 82 8.89 -21.90 28.49
#